data_AF-A0AAV8DCM5-F1
#
_entry.id   AF-A0AAV8DCM5-F1
#
_cell.length_a   1.000
_cell.length_b   1.000
_cell.length_c   1.000
_cell.angle_alpha   90.00
_cell.angle_beta   90.00
_cell.angle_gamma   90.00
#
_symmetry.space_group_name_H-M   'P 1'
#
loop_
_entity.id
_entity.type
_entity.pdbx_description
1 polymer ?
#
loop_
_entity_poly.entity_id
_entity_poly.type
_entity_poly.pdbx_seq_one_letter_code
_entity_poly.pdbx_strand_id
1 'polypeptide(L)'
;MFQSLQLRSDLLEVAETMIEKLKVLSIENGGQLVAIDFRSDMLNKKSCMVVRGRRKSCYNASEVAEFLKKLRFNANSVVYLTETWWHGELNPLKEAFPRTYTKDDIIPAEKKRQFLQVGNRDLQKALDFHICSNSDTFVPAISGLFYGNVAGQRIISGRTQILVPSQVVGSPAAPSDFMSAYVSKKSHLAYSCLC
;
A
#
# COMPACT_ATOMS: atom_id res chain seq x y z
N MET A 1 -8.83 19.79 2.73
CA MET A 1 -8.73 19.21 4.10
C MET A 1 -7.48 18.34 4.33
N PHE A 2 -6.87 17.72 3.31
CA PHE A 2 -5.65 16.90 3.52
C PHE A 2 -4.37 17.73 3.73
N GLN A 3 -4.28 18.92 3.13
CA GLN A 3 -3.07 19.77 3.15
C GLN A 3 -2.78 20.39 4.53
N SER A 4 -3.75 20.40 5.46
CA SER A 4 -3.59 20.93 6.83
C SER A 4 -3.07 19.90 7.83
N LEU A 5 -3.03 18.61 7.48
CA LEU A 5 -2.47 17.55 8.31
C LEU A 5 -1.02 17.33 7.90
N GLN A 6 -0.11 18.03 8.56
CA GLN A 6 1.33 17.79 8.41
C GLN A 6 1.79 16.79 9.46
N LEU A 7 2.65 15.86 9.03
CA LEU A 7 3.34 14.97 9.96
C LEU A 7 4.24 15.81 10.87
N ARG A 8 4.35 15.39 12.13
CA ARG A 8 5.36 15.95 13.05
C ARG A 8 6.74 15.76 12.42
N SER A 9 7.64 16.73 12.59
CA SER A 9 8.92 16.78 11.87
C SER A 9 9.78 15.53 12.05
N ASP A 10 9.84 14.99 13.26
CA ASP A 10 10.56 13.75 13.59
C ASP A 10 10.01 12.51 12.86
N LEU A 11 8.69 12.45 12.67
CA LEU A 11 8.01 11.38 11.96
C LEU A 11 8.17 11.53 10.45
N LEU A 12 8.12 12.77 9.95
CA LEU A 12 8.37 13.07 8.54
C LEU A 12 9.80 12.68 8.14
N GLU A 13 10.79 13.04 8.94
CA GLU A 13 12.20 12.69 8.70
C GLU A 13 12.40 11.17 8.56
N VAL A 14 11.80 10.39 9.47
CA VAL A 14 11.85 8.93 9.41
C VAL A 14 11.13 8.40 8.17
N ALA A 15 9.95 8.94 7.85
CA ALA A 15 9.18 8.53 6.68
C ALA A 15 9.91 8.83 5.36
N GLU A 16 10.54 10.01 5.26
CA GLU A 16 11.36 10.43 4.11
C GLU A 16 12.60 9.54 3.95
N THR A 17 13.28 9.24 5.06
CA THR A 17 14.43 8.31 5.04
C THR A 17 14.02 6.92 4.55
N MET A 18 12.88 6.41 5.03
CA MET A 18 12.36 5.10 4.63
C MET A 18 12.00 5.07 3.14
N ILE A 19 11.31 6.10 2.63
CA ILE A 19 10.93 6.13 1.21
C ILE A 19 12.13 6.36 0.30
N GLU A 20 13.11 7.18 0.70
CA GLU A 20 14.35 7.36 -0.05
C GLU A 20 15.09 6.03 -0.19
N LYS A 21 15.27 5.29 0.91
CA LYS A 21 15.86 3.94 0.89
C LYS A 21 15.12 3.02 -0.08
N LEU A 22 13.79 2.99 -0.03
CA LEU A 22 12.96 2.19 -0.94
C LEU A 22 13.11 2.61 -2.41
N LYS A 23 13.20 3.91 -2.68
CA LYS A 23 13.40 4.45 -4.04
C LYS A 23 14.78 4.11 -4.59
N VAL A 24 15.84 4.24 -3.78
CA VAL A 24 17.20 3.84 -4.17
C VAL A 24 17.21 2.36 -4.57
N LEU A 25 16.65 1.48 -3.73
CA LEU A 25 16.51 0.05 -4.03
C LEU A 25 15.71 -0.21 -5.32
N SER A 26 14.76 0.66 -5.65
CA SER A 26 13.96 0.55 -6.87
C SER A 26 14.76 0.96 -8.11
N ILE A 27 15.45 2.11 -8.04
CA ILE A 27 16.23 2.70 -9.15
C ILE A 27 17.39 1.79 -9.55
N GLU A 28 18.14 1.26 -8.57
CA GLU A 28 19.27 0.33 -8.79
C GLU A 28 18.89 -0.88 -9.64
N ASN A 29 17.58 -1.16 -9.74
CA ASN A 29 17.06 -2.38 -10.31
C ASN A 29 16.06 -2.15 -11.43
N GLY A 30 15.95 -0.90 -11.92
CA GLY A 30 14.99 -0.51 -12.96
C GLY A 30 13.55 -0.84 -12.61
N GLY A 31 13.24 -0.93 -11.31
CA GLY A 31 11.94 -1.29 -10.78
C GLY A 31 11.10 -0.07 -10.42
N GLN A 32 9.86 -0.34 -10.05
CA GLN A 32 8.95 0.64 -9.45
C GLN A 32 8.74 0.32 -7.96
N LEU A 33 8.44 1.34 -7.17
CA LEU A 33 8.04 1.20 -5.77
C LEU A 33 6.53 0.97 -5.68
N VAL A 34 6.16 -0.24 -5.29
CA VAL A 34 4.77 -0.65 -5.05
C VAL A 34 4.51 -0.70 -3.55
N ALA A 35 3.58 0.11 -3.06
CA ALA A 35 3.13 0.03 -1.68
C ALA A 35 1.80 -0.71 -1.59
N ILE A 36 1.70 -1.66 -0.66
CA ILE A 36 0.52 -2.51 -0.48
C ILE A 36 -0.02 -2.31 0.94
N ASP A 37 -1.26 -1.82 1.08
CA ASP A 37 -1.96 -1.85 2.37
C ASP A 37 -2.38 -3.29 2.64
N PHE A 38 -1.53 -4.02 3.37
CA PHE A 38 -1.73 -5.40 3.79
C PHE A 38 -1.80 -5.46 5.31
N ARG A 39 -2.89 -6.01 5.84
CA ARG A 39 -3.09 -6.17 7.28
C ARG A 39 -3.65 -7.56 7.57
N SER A 40 -2.76 -8.49 7.85
CA SER A 40 -3.01 -9.89 8.23
C SER A 40 -4.02 -9.99 9.38
N ASP A 41 -3.93 -9.11 10.38
CA ASP A 41 -4.84 -9.06 11.54
C ASP A 41 -6.31 -8.80 11.16
N MET A 42 -6.56 -8.22 9.98
CA MET A 42 -7.90 -7.91 9.50
C MET A 42 -8.50 -9.06 8.67
N LEU A 43 -7.69 -9.95 8.09
CA LEU A 43 -8.16 -10.99 7.15
C LEU A 43 -9.19 -11.94 7.78
N ASN A 44 -9.06 -12.21 9.08
CA ASN A 44 -9.97 -13.08 9.84
C ASN A 44 -11.19 -12.35 10.43
N LYS A 45 -11.34 -11.04 10.21
CA LYS A 45 -12.46 -10.26 10.74
C LYS A 45 -13.70 -10.36 9.84
N LYS A 46 -14.88 -10.21 10.44
CA LYS A 46 -16.17 -10.27 9.72
C LYS A 46 -16.26 -9.30 8.54
N SER A 47 -15.56 -8.16 8.60
CA SER A 47 -15.47 -7.17 7.52
C SER A 47 -14.81 -7.69 6.22
N CYS A 48 -14.02 -8.76 6.33
CA CYS A 48 -13.35 -9.43 5.21
C CYS A 48 -14.12 -10.66 4.70
N MET A 49 -15.17 -11.08 5.39
CA MET A 49 -16.02 -12.18 4.94
C MET A 49 -16.89 -11.72 3.77
N VAL A 50 -16.84 -12.48 2.68
CA VAL A 50 -17.66 -12.24 1.49
C VAL A 50 -19.13 -12.49 1.85
N VAL A 51 -19.91 -11.41 1.91
CA VAL A 51 -21.37 -11.51 1.94
C VAL A 51 -21.83 -11.80 0.51
N ARG A 52 -22.65 -12.84 0.31
CA ARG A 52 -23.16 -13.25 -1.01
C ARG A 52 -23.61 -12.02 -1.84
N GLY A 53 -23.03 -11.87 -3.03
CA GLY A 53 -23.34 -10.78 -3.97
C GLY A 53 -22.50 -9.50 -3.82
N ARG A 54 -21.62 -9.38 -2.82
CA ARG A 54 -20.69 -8.24 -2.68
C ARG A 54 -19.29 -8.59 -3.17
N ARG A 55 -18.62 -7.61 -3.79
CA ARG A 55 -17.19 -7.72 -4.15
C ARG A 55 -16.37 -8.00 -2.88
N LYS A 56 -15.39 -8.89 -3.01
CA LYS A 56 -14.43 -9.20 -1.94
C LYS A 56 -13.72 -7.91 -1.48
N SER A 57 -13.65 -7.73 -0.16
CA SER A 57 -13.17 -6.49 0.47
C SER A 57 -11.74 -6.58 1.01
N CYS A 58 -11.19 -7.79 1.11
CA CYS A 58 -9.86 -8.07 1.65
C CYS A 58 -9.19 -9.18 0.85
N TYR A 59 -7.89 -9.11 0.60
CA TYR A 59 -7.13 -10.06 -0.22
C TYR A 59 -5.90 -10.55 0.54
N ASN A 60 -5.63 -11.86 0.49
CA ASN A 60 -4.45 -12.45 1.13
C ASN A 60 -3.19 -12.27 0.26
N ALA A 61 -2.02 -12.67 0.79
CA ALA A 61 -0.74 -12.45 0.12
C ALA A 61 -0.66 -13.16 -1.24
N SER A 62 -1.17 -14.38 -1.34
CA SER A 62 -1.20 -15.13 -2.61
C SER A 62 -2.04 -14.43 -3.67
N GLU A 63 -3.23 -13.96 -3.29
CA GLU A 63 -4.14 -13.24 -4.20
C GLU A 63 -3.53 -11.92 -4.69
N VAL A 64 -2.86 -11.18 -3.79
CA VAL A 64 -2.17 -9.95 -4.16
C VAL A 64 -0.96 -10.23 -5.05
N ALA A 65 -0.19 -11.29 -4.78
CA ALA A 65 0.93 -11.70 -5.61
C ALA A 65 0.49 -12.10 -7.03
N GLU A 66 -0.57 -12.91 -7.14
CA GLU A 66 -1.17 -13.28 -8.42
C GLU A 66 -1.72 -12.07 -9.17
N PHE A 67 -2.36 -11.15 -8.46
CA PHE A 67 -2.85 -9.89 -9.02
C PHE A 67 -1.73 -9.06 -9.64
N LEU A 68 -0.63 -8.85 -8.92
CA LEU A 68 0.53 -8.12 -9.44
C LEU A 68 1.19 -8.84 -10.63
N LYS A 69 1.32 -10.17 -10.58
CA LYS A 69 1.82 -10.99 -11.71
C LYS A 69 0.93 -10.84 -12.95
N LYS A 70 -0.40 -10.88 -12.77
CA LYS A 70 -1.38 -10.71 -13.86
C LYS A 70 -1.21 -9.34 -14.54
N LEU A 71 -0.93 -8.31 -13.75
CA LEU A 71 -0.63 -6.96 -14.23
C LEU A 71 0.79 -6.78 -14.79
N ARG A 72 1.58 -7.87 -14.89
CA ARG A 72 2.94 -7.87 -15.44
C ARG A 72 3.90 -6.96 -14.68
N PHE A 73 3.72 -6.79 -13.37
CA PHE A 73 4.74 -6.17 -12.53
C PHE A 73 6.04 -6.97 -12.64
N ASN A 74 7.16 -6.25 -12.77
CA ASN A 74 8.48 -6.88 -12.79
C ASN A 74 8.74 -7.56 -11.43
N ALA A 75 9.21 -8.80 -11.42
CA ALA A 75 9.55 -9.53 -10.19
C ALA A 75 10.62 -8.79 -9.34
N ASN A 76 11.45 -7.95 -9.98
CA ASN A 76 12.45 -7.12 -9.31
C ASN A 76 11.89 -5.80 -8.76
N SER A 77 10.59 -5.52 -8.92
CA SER A 77 9.94 -4.34 -8.33
C SER A 77 10.12 -4.36 -6.81
N VAL A 78 10.32 -3.19 -6.22
CA VAL A 78 10.38 -3.05 -4.76
C VAL A 78 8.96 -2.99 -4.23
N VAL A 79 8.64 -3.89 -3.30
CA VAL A 79 7.33 -3.97 -2.67
C VAL A 79 7.46 -3.59 -1.21
N TYR A 80 6.69 -2.60 -0.77
CA TYR A 80 6.53 -2.25 0.64
C TYR A 80 5.17 -2.73 1.15
N LEU A 81 5.17 -3.48 2.25
CA LEU A 81 3.97 -3.93 2.95
C LEU A 81 3.75 -3.07 4.19
N THR A 82 2.51 -2.67 4.46
CA THR A 82 2.14 -1.97 5.70
C THR A 82 2.16 -2.86 6.95
N GLU A 83 2.72 -4.07 6.84
CA GLU A 83 3.01 -4.95 7.97
C GLU A 83 4.22 -4.47 8.77
N THR A 84 4.17 -4.66 10.08
CA THR A 84 5.27 -4.27 10.96
C THR A 84 6.42 -5.25 10.88
N TRP A 85 6.09 -6.55 10.94
CA TRP A 85 7.04 -7.65 11.01
C TRP A 85 6.76 -8.67 9.91
N TRP A 86 7.79 -9.46 9.58
CA TRP A 86 7.62 -10.57 8.67
C TRP A 86 6.85 -11.72 9.34
N HIS A 87 5.90 -12.30 8.61
CA HIS A 87 5.16 -13.49 9.00
C HIS A 87 5.09 -14.47 7.82
N GLY A 88 4.99 -15.77 8.08
CA GLY A 88 4.98 -16.81 7.04
C GLY A 88 3.84 -16.65 6.02
N GLU A 89 2.74 -16.02 6.42
CA GLU A 89 1.62 -15.69 5.52
C GLU A 89 2.01 -14.74 4.37
N LEU A 90 3.12 -14.00 4.51
CA LEU A 90 3.64 -13.07 3.50
C LEU A 90 4.56 -13.74 2.48
N ASN A 91 4.96 -15.00 2.72
CA ASN A 91 5.89 -15.73 1.84
C ASN A 91 5.48 -15.75 0.36
N PRO A 92 4.19 -15.92 -0.01
CA PRO A 92 3.79 -15.88 -1.41
C PRO A 92 4.17 -14.57 -2.13
N LEU A 93 4.14 -13.43 -1.42
CA LEU A 93 4.59 -12.15 -1.96
C LEU A 93 6.11 -12.10 -2.10
N LYS A 94 6.87 -12.63 -1.13
CA LYS A 94 8.34 -12.68 -1.20
C LYS A 94 8.84 -13.58 -2.33
N GLU A 95 8.19 -14.73 -2.53
CA GLU A 95 8.52 -15.66 -3.60
C GLU A 95 8.24 -15.05 -4.98
N ALA A 96 7.15 -14.29 -5.11
CA ALA A 96 6.79 -13.58 -6.32
C ALA A 96 7.66 -12.33 -6.59
N PHE A 97 7.97 -11.60 -5.51
CA PHE A 97 8.70 -10.34 -5.52
C PHE A 97 9.74 -10.38 -4.40
N PRO A 98 10.96 -10.89 -4.67
CA PRO A 98 12.01 -11.09 -3.66
C PRO A 98 12.38 -9.81 -2.89
N ARG A 99 12.13 -8.65 -3.48
CA ARG A 99 12.32 -7.32 -2.87
C ARG A 99 11.06 -6.80 -2.17
N THR A 100 10.40 -7.67 -1.45
CA THR A 100 9.31 -7.32 -0.55
C THR A 100 9.88 -7.01 0.84
N TYR A 101 9.46 -5.87 1.40
CA TYR A 101 9.92 -5.35 2.68
C TYR A 101 8.74 -4.94 3.57
N THR A 102 8.92 -5.12 4.87
CA THR A 102 8.05 -4.64 5.95
C THR A 102 8.64 -3.39 6.59
N LYS A 103 7.92 -2.78 7.55
CA LYS A 103 8.47 -1.65 8.31
C LYS A 103 9.78 -1.99 9.00
N ASP A 104 9.90 -3.16 9.62
CA ASP A 104 11.11 -3.53 10.33
C ASP A 104 12.35 -3.65 9.43
N ASP A 105 12.17 -4.03 8.17
CA ASP A 105 13.27 -4.15 7.21
C ASP A 105 13.85 -2.77 6.80
N ILE A 106 12.98 -1.75 6.76
CA ILE A 106 13.30 -0.47 6.11
C ILE A 106 13.59 0.64 7.12
N ILE A 107 12.93 0.63 8.28
CA ILE A 107 13.10 1.69 9.27
C ILE A 107 14.56 1.76 9.77
N PRO A 108 15.12 2.97 10.00
CA PRO A 108 16.44 3.10 10.59
C PRO A 108 16.55 2.38 11.94
N ALA A 109 17.67 1.70 12.17
CA ALA A 109 17.85 0.79 13.31
C ALA A 109 17.67 1.52 14.65
N GLU A 110 18.18 2.75 14.76
CA GLU A 110 18.08 3.62 15.92
C GLU A 110 16.65 4.13 16.17
N LYS A 111 15.78 4.12 15.15
CA LYS A 111 14.37 4.53 15.25
C LYS A 111 13.43 3.36 15.53
N LYS A 112 13.87 2.10 15.34
CA LYS A 112 13.05 0.88 15.58
C LYS A 112 12.35 0.90 16.93
N ARG A 113 13.11 1.13 18.01
CA ARG A 113 12.57 1.15 19.37
C ARG A 113 11.50 2.22 19.51
N GLN A 114 11.68 3.41 18.96
CA GLN A 114 10.70 4.48 19.10
C GLN A 114 9.43 4.21 18.28
N PHE A 115 9.53 3.70 17.06
CA PHE A 115 8.38 3.64 16.15
C PHE A 115 7.69 2.28 16.10
N LEU A 116 8.41 1.17 16.30
CA LEU A 116 7.85 -0.19 16.17
C LEU A 116 7.37 -0.80 17.50
N GLN A 117 7.48 -0.07 18.61
CA GLN A 117 6.89 -0.48 19.89
C GLN A 117 5.38 -0.74 19.77
N VAL A 118 4.89 -1.79 20.44
CA VAL A 118 3.51 -2.29 20.36
C VAL A 118 2.46 -1.20 20.66
N GLY A 119 2.81 -0.18 21.46
CA GLY A 119 1.95 0.96 21.81
C GLY A 119 1.86 2.06 20.74
N ASN A 120 2.75 2.07 19.75
CA ASN A 120 2.91 3.19 18.81
C ASN A 120 2.26 2.92 17.45
N ARG A 121 1.09 2.28 17.44
CA ARG A 121 0.37 1.89 16.22
C ARG A 121 0.04 3.09 15.33
N ASP A 122 -0.25 4.26 15.91
CA ASP A 122 -0.60 5.44 15.12
C ASP A 122 0.62 6.08 14.44
N LEU A 123 1.80 6.00 15.07
CA LEU A 123 3.06 6.38 14.40
C LEU A 123 3.35 5.44 13.22
N GLN A 124 3.17 4.13 13.41
CA GLN A 124 3.36 3.15 12.32
C GLN A 124 2.40 3.39 11.16
N LYS A 125 1.10 3.64 11.44
CA LYS A 125 0.12 4.00 10.40
C LYS A 125 0.48 5.29 9.68
N ALA A 126 1.06 6.26 10.38
CA ALA A 126 1.45 7.51 9.78
C ALA A 126 2.68 7.35 8.84
N LEU A 127 3.64 6.49 9.21
CA LEU A 127 4.71 6.05 8.31
C LEU A 127 4.12 5.34 7.07
N ASP A 128 3.21 4.39 7.29
CA ASP A 128 2.53 3.68 6.20
C ASP A 128 1.80 4.65 5.27
N PHE A 129 1.05 5.59 5.84
CA PHE A 129 0.31 6.61 5.09
C PHE A 129 1.24 7.42 4.20
N HIS A 130 2.39 7.84 4.71
CA HIS A 130 3.37 8.62 3.95
C HIS A 130 3.95 7.82 2.79
N ILE A 131 4.40 6.59 3.05
CA ILE A 131 5.01 5.72 2.04
C ILE A 131 3.97 5.35 0.97
N CYS A 132 2.78 4.91 1.37
CA CYS A 132 1.69 4.58 0.44
C CYS A 132 1.23 5.79 -0.39
N SER A 133 1.30 7.01 0.16
CA SER A 133 0.94 8.22 -0.57
C SER A 133 1.99 8.63 -1.60
N ASN A 134 3.26 8.27 -1.39
CA ASN A 134 4.38 8.74 -2.21
C ASN A 134 5.03 7.65 -3.09
N SER A 135 4.58 6.40 -2.99
CA SER A 135 5.00 5.30 -3.88
C SER A 135 4.52 5.51 -5.32
N ASP A 136 5.13 4.80 -6.28
CA ASP A 136 4.74 4.87 -7.70
C ASP A 136 3.34 4.28 -7.90
N THR A 137 3.13 3.08 -7.36
CA THR A 137 1.82 2.41 -7.34
C THR A 137 1.37 2.14 -5.90
N PHE A 138 0.08 2.30 -5.64
CA PHE A 138 -0.56 1.89 -4.39
C PHE A 138 -1.62 0.80 -4.62
N VAL A 139 -1.57 -0.26 -3.81
CA VAL A 139 -2.49 -1.41 -3.87
C VAL A 139 -3.16 -1.61 -2.52
N PRO A 140 -4.45 -1.26 -2.36
CA PRO A 140 -5.18 -1.52 -1.13
C PRO A 140 -5.66 -2.98 -1.10
N ALA A 141 -4.97 -3.86 -0.36
CA ALA A 141 -5.42 -5.24 -0.19
C ALA A 141 -6.65 -5.32 0.73
N ILE A 142 -6.98 -4.25 1.46
CA ILE A 142 -8.16 -4.14 2.33
C ILE A 142 -8.89 -2.83 2.07
N SER A 143 -10.21 -2.91 1.94
CA SER A 143 -11.07 -1.72 1.89
C SER A 143 -11.19 -1.07 3.26
N GLY A 144 -11.22 0.27 3.32
CA GLY A 144 -11.47 0.99 4.57
C GLY A 144 -10.96 2.43 4.57
N LEU A 145 -10.99 3.04 5.76
CA LEU A 145 -10.61 4.45 5.94
C LEU A 145 -9.15 4.74 5.53
N PHE A 146 -8.23 3.83 5.81
CA PHE A 146 -6.82 3.98 5.43
C PHE A 146 -6.67 4.13 3.91
N TYR A 147 -7.29 3.24 3.13
CA TYR A 147 -7.35 3.34 1.68
C TYR A 147 -7.97 4.67 1.23
N GLY A 148 -9.13 5.07 1.77
CA GLY A 148 -9.75 6.35 1.43
C GLY A 148 -8.81 7.54 1.64
N ASN A 149 -8.14 7.61 2.79
CA ASN A 149 -7.21 8.68 3.12
C ASN A 149 -6.00 8.71 2.18
N VAL A 150 -5.35 7.56 1.94
CA VAL A 150 -4.21 7.48 1.01
C VAL A 150 -4.65 7.88 -0.40
N ALA A 151 -5.82 7.42 -0.84
CA ALA A 151 -6.36 7.79 -2.16
C ALA A 151 -6.58 9.30 -2.27
N GLY A 152 -7.13 9.94 -1.23
CA GLY A 152 -7.30 11.39 -1.18
C GLY A 152 -5.98 12.14 -1.35
N GLN A 153 -4.95 11.75 -0.61
CA GLN A 153 -3.64 12.40 -0.69
C GLN A 153 -2.95 12.16 -2.04
N ARG A 154 -3.04 10.94 -2.56
CA ARG A 154 -2.54 10.59 -3.89
C ARG A 154 -3.23 11.39 -5.01
N ILE A 155 -4.55 11.61 -4.91
CA ILE A 155 -5.30 12.42 -5.87
C ILE A 155 -4.81 13.88 -5.86
N ILE A 156 -4.66 14.48 -4.68
CA ILE A 156 -4.20 15.87 -4.54
C ILE A 156 -2.78 16.05 -5.06
N SER A 157 -1.91 15.06 -4.85
CA SER A 157 -0.53 15.07 -5.34
C SER A 157 -0.36 14.57 -6.78
N GLY A 158 -1.45 14.24 -7.49
CA GLY A 158 -1.42 13.74 -8.86
C GLY A 158 -0.91 12.30 -9.03
N ARG A 159 -0.69 11.56 -7.94
CA ARG A 159 -0.21 10.16 -7.92
C ARG A 159 -1.36 9.15 -8.04
N THR A 160 -2.17 9.26 -9.08
CA THR A 160 -3.45 8.55 -9.22
C THR A 160 -3.33 7.05 -9.50
N GLN A 161 -2.13 6.48 -9.57
CA GLN A 161 -1.93 5.07 -9.82
C GLN A 161 -2.26 4.21 -8.59
N ILE A 162 -3.55 3.90 -8.47
CA ILE A 162 -4.16 3.13 -7.38
C ILE A 162 -4.89 1.93 -7.98
N LEU A 163 -4.36 0.74 -7.74
CA LEU A 163 -4.83 -0.50 -8.35
C LEU A 163 -5.48 -1.39 -7.29
N VAL A 164 -6.80 -1.55 -7.38
CA VAL A 164 -7.59 -2.31 -6.40
C VAL A 164 -7.66 -3.76 -6.85
N PRO A 165 -7.20 -4.73 -6.03
CA PRO A 165 -7.35 -6.14 -6.37
C PRO A 165 -8.82 -6.51 -6.56
N SER A 166 -9.09 -7.44 -7.45
CA SER A 166 -10.42 -8.03 -7.63
C SER A 166 -10.30 -9.50 -7.97
N GLN A 167 -11.32 -10.29 -7.62
CA GLN A 167 -11.45 -11.66 -8.12
C GLN A 167 -11.73 -11.58 -9.62
N VAL A 168 -10.72 -11.77 -10.44
CA VAL A 168 -10.90 -11.77 -11.90
C VAL A 168 -10.91 -13.19 -12.41
N VAL A 169 -12.12 -13.68 -12.67
CA VAL A 169 -12.35 -14.91 -13.42
C VAL A 169 -12.17 -14.60 -14.91
N GLY A 170 -11.16 -15.18 -15.54
CA GLY A 170 -10.94 -15.14 -17.00
C GLY A 170 -10.25 -13.88 -17.56
N SER A 171 -9.56 -14.08 -18.69
CA SER A 171 -8.83 -13.14 -19.58
C SER A 171 -7.70 -12.27 -18.97
N PRO A 172 -6.67 -11.91 -19.75
CA PRO A 172 -5.74 -10.85 -19.36
C PRO A 172 -6.52 -9.54 -19.26
N ALA A 173 -6.45 -8.89 -18.11
CA ALA A 173 -7.14 -7.64 -17.83
C ALA A 173 -6.10 -6.51 -17.82
N ALA A 174 -6.44 -5.38 -18.43
CA ALA A 174 -5.55 -4.24 -18.51
C ALA A 174 -5.44 -3.56 -17.13
N PRO A 175 -4.34 -2.87 -16.80
CA PRO A 175 -4.22 -2.14 -15.53
C PRO A 175 -5.37 -1.13 -15.30
N SER A 176 -5.95 -0.58 -16.37
CA SER A 176 -7.13 0.31 -16.32
C SER A 176 -8.36 -0.34 -15.69
N ASP A 177 -8.52 -1.66 -15.83
CA ASP A 177 -9.69 -2.40 -15.33
C ASP A 177 -9.70 -2.49 -13.80
N PHE A 178 -8.53 -2.28 -13.19
CA PHE A 178 -8.30 -2.33 -11.74
C PHE A 178 -8.12 -0.95 -11.12
N MET A 179 -8.21 0.10 -11.92
CA MET A 179 -8.09 1.47 -11.43
C MET A 179 -9.16 1.73 -10.38
N SER A 180 -8.74 2.26 -9.23
CA SER A 180 -9.64 2.67 -8.15
C SER A 180 -10.83 3.48 -8.68
N ALA A 181 -12.04 3.15 -8.22
CA ALA A 181 -13.23 3.95 -8.50
C ALA A 181 -13.10 5.40 -8.01
N TYR A 182 -12.30 5.65 -6.96
CA TYR A 182 -11.99 7.01 -6.51
C TYR A 182 -11.36 7.83 -7.62
N VAL A 183 -10.50 7.22 -8.44
CA VAL A 183 -9.81 7.87 -9.56
C VAL A 183 -10.66 7.79 -10.84
N SER A 184 -11.04 6.60 -11.27
CA SER A 184 -11.71 6.38 -12.55
C SER A 184 -13.10 7.03 -12.65
N LYS A 185 -13.82 7.14 -11.53
CA LYS A 185 -15.13 7.80 -11.44
C LYS A 185 -15.09 9.14 -10.72
N LYS A 186 -13.89 9.62 -10.36
CA LYS A 186 -13.69 10.83 -9.54
C LYS A 186 -14.58 10.89 -8.29
N SER A 187 -14.84 9.75 -7.65
CA SER A 187 -15.84 9.66 -6.57
C SER A 187 -15.31 10.08 -5.18
N HIS A 188 -14.04 10.45 -5.07
CA HIS A 188 -13.45 10.89 -3.81
C HIS A 188 -13.61 12.41 -3.59
N LEU A 189 -13.90 12.83 -2.36
CA LEU A 189 -14.06 14.25 -1.99
C LEU A 189 -12.80 15.11 -2.21
N ALA A 190 -11.64 14.48 -2.39
CA ALA A 190 -10.40 15.22 -2.70
C ALA A 190 -10.50 16.01 -4.02
N TYR A 191 -11.32 15.56 -4.98
CA TYR A 191 -11.51 16.29 -6.24
C TYR A 191 -12.24 17.63 -6.03
N SER A 192 -13.08 17.76 -5.00
CA SER A 192 -13.74 19.04 -4.70
C SER A 192 -12.81 20.04 -4.01
N CYS A 193 -11.61 19.63 -3.59
CA CYS A 193 -10.58 20.51 -3.04
C CYS A 193 -9.64 21.08 -4.11
N LEU A 194 -9.75 20.64 -5.37
CA LEU A 194 -8.94 21.10 -6.51
C LEU A 194 -9.67 22.14 -7.37
N CYS A 195 -10.87 22.54 -6.95
CA CYS A 195 -11.73 23.52 -7.61
C CYS A 195 -11.77 24.84 -6.83
#